data_AF-A0A0K2RGR5-F1
#
_entry.id   AF-A0A0K2RGR5-F1
#
_cell.length_a   1.000
_cell.length_b   1.000
_cell.length_c   1.000
_cell.angle_alpha   90.00
_cell.angle_beta   90.00
_cell.angle_gamma   90.00
#
_symmetry.space_group_name_H-M   'P 1'
#
loop_
_entity.id
_entity.type
_entity.pdbx_description
1 polymer ?
#
loop_
_entity_poly.entity_id
_entity_poly.type
_entity_poly.pdbx_seq_one_letter_code
_entity_poly.pdbx_strand_id
1 'polypeptide(L)'
;MVEAALADAARTLSPLDDVVVDTVAAETISPEHSVLADERLKYLRAAVEALPEKMRYVVEEIYFGGRTVKELAEELGSTHAAVSQQRAEGIRLMRDGLSAHYADDPGQSFEPQSRITARRRHDYLSTLATATLGGITRSFSSPDAALNRAV
;
A
#
# COMPACT_ATOMS: atom_id res chain seq x y z
N MET A 1 -9.38 46.99 -64.28
CA MET A 1 -8.70 46.98 -62.97
C MET A 1 -9.70 46.88 -61.82
N VAL A 2 -10.60 45.90 -61.85
CA VAL A 2 -11.60 45.65 -60.78
C VAL A 2 -11.57 44.19 -60.31
N GLU A 3 -11.06 43.26 -61.14
CA GLU A 3 -10.89 41.84 -60.78
C GLU A 3 -9.80 41.56 -59.74
N ALA A 4 -8.74 42.38 -59.67
CA ALA A 4 -7.68 42.19 -58.66
C ALA A 4 -8.15 42.55 -57.24
N ALA A 5 -9.20 43.37 -57.09
CA ALA A 5 -9.74 43.77 -55.78
C ALA A 5 -10.74 42.76 -55.20
N LEU A 6 -11.27 41.84 -56.02
CA LEU A 6 -12.23 40.82 -55.58
C LEU A 6 -11.58 39.49 -55.17
N ALA A 7 -10.32 39.25 -55.54
CA ALA A 7 -9.60 38.02 -55.21
C ALA A 7 -9.00 38.02 -53.78
N ASP A 8 -8.79 39.19 -53.17
CA ASP A 8 -8.21 39.30 -51.82
C ASP A 8 -9.26 39.15 -50.70
N ALA A 9 -10.54 39.40 -51.02
CA ALA A 9 -11.64 39.31 -50.07
C ALA A 9 -12.11 37.88 -49.74
N ALA A 10 -11.52 36.85 -50.38
CA ALA A 10 -11.86 35.44 -50.14
C ALA A 10 -11.01 34.78 -49.03
N ARG A 11 -10.12 35.52 -48.37
CA ARG A 11 -9.36 34.99 -47.24
C ARG A 11 -10.17 35.12 -45.96
N THR A 12 -11.00 34.11 -45.69
CA THR A 12 -11.68 33.95 -44.40
C THR A 12 -10.63 33.78 -43.29
N LEU A 13 -10.38 34.83 -42.52
CA LEU A 13 -9.64 34.73 -41.27
C LEU A 13 -10.58 34.11 -40.22
N SER A 14 -10.45 32.81 -40.00
CA SER A 14 -11.08 32.19 -38.84
C SER A 14 -10.30 32.68 -37.60
N PRO A 15 -10.93 33.40 -36.64
CA PRO A 15 -10.25 33.74 -35.40
C PRO A 15 -9.86 32.42 -34.72
N LEU A 16 -8.56 32.29 -34.41
CA LEU A 16 -8.01 31.19 -33.64
C LEU A 16 -8.35 31.40 -32.16
N ASP A 17 -9.64 31.53 -31.82
CA ASP A 17 -10.11 31.32 -30.45
C ASP A 17 -10.32 29.81 -30.26
N ASP A 18 -9.26 29.06 -30.51
CA ASP A 18 -9.11 27.74 -29.93
C ASP A 18 -8.73 28.00 -28.47
N VAL A 19 -9.74 27.99 -27.59
CA VAL A 19 -9.48 27.94 -26.16
C VAL A 19 -8.78 26.60 -25.93
N VAL A 20 -7.46 26.62 -25.97
CA VAL A 20 -6.63 25.50 -25.56
C VAL A 20 -6.89 25.33 -24.07
N VAL A 21 -7.90 24.53 -23.75
CA VAL A 21 -8.10 24.04 -22.41
C VAL A 21 -6.87 23.17 -22.15
N ASP A 22 -5.98 23.65 -21.29
CA ASP A 22 -4.89 22.85 -20.74
C ASP A 22 -5.53 21.77 -19.86
N THR A 23 -6.06 20.74 -20.51
CA THR A 23 -6.64 19.59 -19.85
C THR A 23 -5.48 18.79 -19.29
N VAL A 24 -5.19 19.01 -18.01
CA VAL A 24 -4.31 18.13 -17.26
C VAL A 24 -4.94 16.74 -17.33
N ALA A 25 -4.31 15.84 -18.09
CA ALA A 25 -4.72 14.46 -18.13
C ALA A 25 -4.70 13.95 -16.68
N ALA A 26 -5.84 13.49 -16.18
CA ALA A 26 -5.85 12.77 -14.91
C ALA A 26 -4.87 11.60 -15.08
N GLU A 27 -3.94 11.44 -14.15
CA GLU A 27 -3.15 10.20 -14.04
C GLU A 27 -4.12 9.08 -13.67
N THR A 28 -4.84 8.55 -14.65
CA THR A 28 -5.66 7.36 -14.48
C THR A 28 -4.71 6.19 -14.37
N ILE A 29 -4.60 5.66 -13.16
CA ILE A 29 -3.91 4.41 -12.84
C ILE A 29 -4.45 3.34 -13.79
N SER A 30 -3.57 2.65 -14.53
CA SER A 30 -3.97 1.56 -15.42
C SER A 30 -4.74 0.46 -14.66
N PRO A 31 -5.66 -0.27 -15.30
CA PRO A 31 -6.43 -1.33 -14.64
C PRO A 31 -5.56 -2.34 -13.88
N GLU A 32 -4.45 -2.75 -14.48
CA GLU A 32 -3.46 -3.65 -13.86
C GLU A 32 -2.84 -3.07 -12.58
N HIS A 33 -2.52 -1.78 -12.59
CA HIS A 33 -1.97 -1.09 -11.42
C HIS A 33 -3.04 -0.90 -10.33
N SER A 34 -4.31 -0.69 -10.71
CA SER A 34 -5.43 -0.61 -9.75
C SER A 34 -5.61 -1.94 -9.02
N VAL A 35 -5.60 -3.06 -9.74
CA VAL A 35 -5.76 -4.40 -9.14
C VAL A 35 -4.62 -4.71 -8.17
N LEU A 36 -3.37 -4.39 -8.54
CA LEU A 36 -2.21 -4.57 -7.66
C LEU A 36 -2.30 -3.68 -6.41
N ALA A 37 -2.77 -2.44 -6.55
CA ALA A 37 -2.97 -1.53 -5.42
C ALA A 37 -4.06 -2.06 -4.46
N ASP A 38 -5.18 -2.54 -5.00
CA ASP A 38 -6.27 -3.13 -4.22
C ASP A 38 -5.83 -4.39 -3.47
N GLU A 39 -5.02 -5.24 -4.11
CA GLU A 39 -4.43 -6.40 -3.47
C GLU A 39 -3.51 -5.98 -2.32
N ARG A 40 -2.59 -5.04 -2.56
CA ARG A 40 -1.69 -4.53 -1.51
C ARG A 40 -2.46 -3.97 -0.33
N LEU A 41 -3.56 -3.25 -0.58
CA LEU A 41 -4.42 -2.71 0.46
C LEU A 41 -5.13 -3.83 1.25
N LYS A 42 -5.59 -4.89 0.58
CA LYS A 42 -6.17 -6.08 1.23
C LYS A 42 -5.16 -6.75 2.15
N TYR A 43 -3.91 -6.92 1.71
CA TYR A 43 -2.84 -7.48 2.55
C TYR A 43 -2.53 -6.58 3.75
N LEU A 44 -2.44 -5.27 3.54
CA LEU A 44 -2.18 -4.32 4.62
C LEU A 44 -3.29 -4.36 5.69
N ARG A 45 -4.56 -4.39 5.26
CA ARG A 45 -5.70 -4.52 6.18
C ARG A 45 -5.63 -5.81 6.98
N ALA A 46 -5.36 -6.94 6.33
CA ALA A 46 -5.19 -8.22 7.02
C ALA A 46 -4.01 -8.20 8.01
N ALA A 47 -2.91 -7.51 7.68
CA ALA A 47 -1.76 -7.35 8.57
C ALA A 47 -2.12 -6.56 9.83
N VAL A 48 -2.89 -5.48 9.72
CA VAL A 48 -3.40 -4.73 10.87
C VAL A 48 -4.33 -5.60 11.71
N GLU A 49 -5.29 -6.28 11.08
CA GLU A 49 -6.29 -7.10 11.77
C GLU A 49 -5.66 -8.29 12.53
N ALA A 50 -4.60 -8.88 12.00
CA ALA A 50 -3.89 -10.01 12.61
C ALA A 50 -2.99 -9.62 13.81
N LEU A 51 -2.72 -8.32 14.02
CA LEU A 51 -1.88 -7.87 15.13
C LEU A 51 -2.42 -8.33 16.49
N PRO A 52 -1.54 -8.56 17.48
CA PRO A 52 -1.96 -8.74 18.87
C PRO A 52 -2.86 -7.58 19.31
N GLU A 53 -3.97 -7.89 19.96
CA GLU A 53 -5.07 -6.94 20.26
C GLU A 53 -4.61 -5.58 20.78
N LYS A 54 -3.72 -5.56 21.79
CA LYS A 54 -3.19 -4.31 22.35
C LYS A 54 -2.39 -3.48 21.34
N MET A 55 -1.60 -4.14 20.48
CA MET A 55 -0.82 -3.46 19.44
C MET A 55 -1.75 -2.96 18.33
N ARG A 56 -2.74 -3.77 17.94
CA ARG A 56 -3.76 -3.40 16.95
C ARG A 56 -4.49 -2.14 17.38
N TYR A 57 -5.03 -2.13 18.60
CA TYR A 57 -5.74 -0.98 19.16
C TYR A 57 -4.89 0.30 19.12
N VAL A 58 -3.65 0.24 19.60
CA VAL A 58 -2.74 1.40 19.59
C VAL A 58 -2.44 1.88 18.17
N VAL A 59 -2.23 0.97 17.22
CA VAL A 59 -2.00 1.32 15.81
C VAL A 59 -3.26 1.96 15.20
N GLU A 60 -4.42 1.36 15.41
CA GLU A 60 -5.67 1.84 14.82
C GLU A 60 -6.06 3.23 15.33
N GLU A 61 -6.00 3.44 16.63
CA GLU A 61 -6.38 4.72 17.24
C GLU A 61 -5.43 5.86 16.87
N ILE A 62 -4.13 5.56 16.70
CA ILE A 62 -3.14 6.58 16.31
C ILE A 62 -3.23 6.92 14.82
N TYR A 63 -3.33 5.91 13.95
CA TYR A 63 -3.23 6.12 12.50
C TYR A 63 -4.59 6.33 11.82
N PHE A 64 -5.66 5.73 12.33
CA PHE A 64 -7.02 5.90 11.80
C PHE A 64 -7.88 6.79 12.71
N GLY A 65 -7.74 6.66 14.03
CA GLY A 65 -8.49 7.47 15.00
C GLY A 65 -7.95 8.90 15.19
N GLY A 66 -6.74 9.20 14.69
CA GLY A 66 -6.11 10.52 14.83
C GLY A 66 -5.73 10.89 16.26
N ARG A 67 -5.69 9.90 17.17
CA ARG A 67 -5.43 10.11 18.60
C ARG A 67 -3.94 10.14 18.87
N THR A 68 -3.57 10.86 19.92
CA THR A 68 -2.18 11.01 20.34
C THR A 68 -1.75 9.89 21.28
N VAL A 69 -0.44 9.61 21.31
CA VAL A 69 0.16 8.65 22.25
C VAL A 69 -0.14 9.03 23.71
N LYS A 70 -0.21 10.34 24.00
CA LYS A 70 -0.54 10.86 25.33
C LYS A 70 -1.96 10.46 25.75
N GLU A 71 -2.96 10.73 24.91
CA GLU A 71 -4.35 10.40 25.20
C GLU A 71 -4.54 8.89 25.41
N LEU A 72 -3.87 8.07 24.59
CA LEU A 72 -3.91 6.62 24.75
C LEU A 72 -3.23 6.15 26.04
N ALA A 73 -2.11 6.77 26.42
CA ALA A 73 -1.42 6.43 27.66
C ALA A 73 -2.30 6.73 28.89
N GLU A 74 -2.98 7.87 28.88
CA GLU A 74 -3.95 8.27 29.92
C GLU A 74 -5.13 7.30 29.97
N GLU A 75 -5.74 6.95 28.83
CA GLU A 75 -6.86 6.00 28.76
C GLU A 75 -6.48 4.60 29.26
N LEU A 76 -5.34 4.08 28.80
CA LEU A 76 -4.90 2.72 29.09
C LEU A 76 -4.26 2.58 30.47
N GLY A 77 -4.14 3.67 31.25
CA GLY A 77 -3.45 3.68 32.53
C GLY A 77 -1.97 3.27 32.41
N SER A 78 -1.33 3.63 31.30
CA SER A 78 0.02 3.21 30.93
C SER A 78 0.95 4.41 30.77
N THR A 79 2.26 4.16 30.60
CA THR A 79 3.20 5.24 30.32
C THR A 79 3.24 5.59 28.84
N HIS A 80 3.56 6.83 28.52
CA HIS A 80 3.78 7.27 27.14
C HIS A 80 4.83 6.41 26.41
N ALA A 81 5.90 6.01 27.11
CA ALA A 81 6.93 5.14 26.56
C ALA A 81 6.41 3.74 26.21
N ALA A 82 5.54 3.16 27.05
CA ALA A 82 4.94 1.85 26.80
C ALA A 82 4.00 1.87 25.58
N VAL A 83 3.16 2.90 25.42
CA VAL A 83 2.29 3.04 24.24
C VAL A 83 3.13 3.27 22.97
N SER A 84 4.16 4.12 23.05
CA SER A 84 5.10 4.32 21.94
C SER A 84 5.81 3.02 21.53
N GLN A 85 6.21 2.20 22.51
CA GLN A 85 6.80 0.89 22.26
C GLN A 85 5.80 -0.08 21.62
N GLN A 86 4.55 -0.14 22.11
CA GLN A 86 3.52 -0.99 21.51
C GLN A 86 3.26 -0.61 20.05
N ARG A 87 3.16 0.69 19.75
CA ARG A 87 3.07 1.18 18.37
C ARG A 87 4.26 0.73 17.55
N ALA A 88 5.49 0.98 18.03
CA ALA A 88 6.71 0.64 17.30
C ALA A 88 6.84 -0.88 17.04
N GLU A 89 6.49 -1.72 18.01
CA GLU A 89 6.48 -3.17 17.83
C GLU A 89 5.37 -3.62 16.88
N GLY A 90 4.18 -3.02 16.93
CA GLY A 90 3.11 -3.29 15.96
C GLY A 90 3.54 -3.00 14.52
N ILE A 91 4.17 -1.83 14.28
CA ILE A 91 4.70 -1.49 12.95
C ILE A 91 5.79 -2.47 12.50
N ARG A 92 6.72 -2.84 13.39
CA ARG A 92 7.76 -3.84 13.07
C ARG A 92 7.17 -5.20 12.73
N LEU A 93 6.17 -5.65 13.48
CA LEU A 93 5.50 -6.92 13.24
C LEU A 93 4.71 -6.91 11.92
N MET A 94 4.06 -5.81 11.58
CA MET A 94 3.43 -5.65 10.26
C MET A 94 4.45 -5.73 9.13
N ARG A 95 5.60 -5.06 9.27
CA ARG A 95 6.69 -5.17 8.30
C ARG A 95 7.19 -6.61 8.20
N ASP A 96 7.34 -7.31 9.33
CA ASP A 96 7.72 -8.72 9.32
C ASP A 96 6.75 -9.57 8.49
N GLY A 97 5.44 -9.35 8.66
CA GLY A 97 4.41 -10.04 7.90
C GLY A 97 4.40 -9.71 6.41
N LEU A 98 4.53 -8.42 6.06
CA LEU A 98 4.56 -7.97 4.67
C LEU A 98 5.82 -8.46 3.95
N SER A 99 6.98 -8.42 4.60
CA SER A 99 8.22 -8.95 4.02
C SER A 99 8.21 -10.47 3.90
N ALA A 100 7.56 -11.21 4.80
CA ALA A 100 7.45 -12.66 4.71
C ALA A 100 6.45 -13.13 3.63
N HIS A 101 5.40 -12.34 3.33
CA HIS A 101 4.28 -12.80 2.52
C HIS A 101 4.01 -12.00 1.23
N TYR A 102 4.62 -10.82 1.08
CA TYR A 102 4.44 -9.89 -0.04
C TYR A 102 5.80 -9.29 -0.49
N ALA A 103 6.92 -10.01 -0.34
CA ALA A 103 8.20 -9.48 -0.82
C ALA A 103 8.17 -9.23 -2.33
N ASP A 104 8.52 -8.02 -2.76
CA ASP A 104 8.68 -7.65 -4.18
C ASP A 104 9.81 -8.46 -4.84
N ASP A 105 10.78 -8.96 -4.04
CA ASP A 105 11.88 -9.82 -4.47
C ASP A 105 11.85 -11.15 -3.70
N PRO A 106 11.50 -12.28 -4.34
CA PRO A 106 11.51 -13.60 -3.70
C PRO A 106 12.91 -14.08 -3.27
N GLY A 107 13.99 -13.43 -3.72
CA GLY A 107 15.37 -13.70 -3.32
C GLY A 107 15.86 -12.92 -2.08
N GLN A 108 15.07 -11.97 -1.56
CA GLN A 108 15.46 -11.17 -0.42
C GLN A 108 15.34 -12.00 0.88
N SER A 109 16.46 -12.16 1.59
CA SER A 109 16.49 -12.83 2.90
C SER A 109 15.66 -12.03 3.92
N PHE A 110 14.64 -12.66 4.47
CA PHE A 110 13.78 -12.10 5.50
C PHE A 110 14.46 -12.15 6.89
N GLU A 111 14.78 -10.98 7.45
CA GLU A 111 15.30 -10.84 8.82
C GLU A 111 14.23 -10.21 9.74
N PRO A 112 13.77 -10.92 10.80
CA PRO A 112 12.74 -10.41 11.69
C PRO A 112 13.18 -9.13 12.41
N GLN A 113 12.39 -8.06 12.26
CA GLN A 113 12.65 -6.78 12.91
C GLN A 113 11.95 -6.67 14.26
N SER A 114 10.77 -7.28 14.43
CA SER A 114 10.00 -7.20 15.68
C SER A 114 10.77 -7.84 16.84
N ARG A 115 10.66 -7.23 18.03
CA ARG A 115 11.36 -7.71 19.24
C ARG A 115 10.48 -8.57 20.13
N ILE A 116 9.31 -8.96 19.64
CA ILE A 116 8.42 -9.88 20.35
C ILE A 116 8.99 -11.30 20.36
N THR A 117 8.47 -12.14 21.26
CA THR A 117 8.86 -13.56 21.34
C THR A 117 8.60 -14.28 20.01
N ALA A 118 9.46 -15.24 19.65
CA ALA A 118 9.32 -16.03 18.43
C ALA A 118 7.94 -16.69 18.27
N ARG A 119 7.37 -17.21 19.37
CA ARG A 119 6.02 -17.81 19.37
C ARG A 119 4.94 -16.82 18.93
N ARG A 120 4.85 -15.65 19.58
CA ARG A 120 3.87 -14.61 19.20
C ARG A 120 4.04 -14.13 17.76
N ARG A 121 5.28 -14.05 17.28
CA ARG A 121 5.55 -13.70 15.88
C ARG A 121 5.03 -14.77 14.93
N HIS A 122 5.33 -16.04 15.23
CA HIS A 122 4.82 -17.16 14.45
C HIS A 122 3.28 -17.21 14.42
N ASP A 123 2.62 -17.02 15.57
CA ASP A 123 1.15 -16.99 15.67
C ASP A 123 0.55 -15.86 14.80
N TYR A 124 1.17 -14.67 14.83
CA TYR A 124 0.81 -13.55 13.96
C TYR A 124 0.98 -13.89 12.48
N LEU A 125 2.15 -14.40 12.07
CA LEU A 125 2.45 -14.73 10.67
C LEU A 125 1.51 -15.82 10.14
N SER A 126 1.21 -16.85 10.94
CA SER A 126 0.27 -17.91 10.57
C SER A 126 -1.16 -17.37 10.35
N THR A 127 -1.60 -16.47 11.23
CA THR A 127 -2.90 -15.81 11.11
C THR A 127 -2.96 -14.96 9.84
N LEU A 128 -1.92 -14.16 9.59
CA LEU A 128 -1.82 -13.32 8.39
C LEU A 128 -1.80 -14.16 7.11
N ALA A 129 -1.02 -15.25 7.08
CA ALA A 129 -0.94 -16.16 5.94
C ALA A 129 -2.31 -16.75 5.59
N THR A 130 -3.07 -17.15 6.62
CA THR A 130 -4.43 -17.68 6.47
C THR A 130 -5.39 -16.61 5.94
N ALA A 131 -5.36 -15.41 6.52
CA ALA A 131 -6.24 -14.30 6.13
C ALA A 131 -5.99 -13.80 4.70
N THR A 132 -4.78 -13.99 4.18
CA THR A 132 -4.37 -13.51 2.86
C THR A 132 -4.37 -14.61 1.79
N LEU A 133 -4.81 -15.82 2.12
CA LEU A 133 -4.83 -16.95 1.19
C LEU A 133 -5.64 -16.60 -0.08
N GLY A 134 -5.13 -16.98 -1.25
CA GLY A 134 -5.80 -16.73 -2.54
C GLY A 134 -5.64 -15.32 -3.13
N GLY A 135 -4.66 -14.53 -2.67
CA GLY A 135 -4.24 -13.31 -3.37
C GLY A 135 -3.66 -13.61 -4.76
N ILE A 136 -3.91 -12.70 -5.72
CA ILE A 136 -3.57 -12.83 -7.15
C ILE A 136 -2.05 -12.98 -7.32
N THR A 137 -1.25 -12.16 -6.62
CA THR A 137 0.22 -12.23 -6.67
C THR A 137 0.80 -13.57 -6.20
N ARG A 138 0.15 -14.27 -5.25
CA ARG A 138 0.60 -15.59 -4.80
C ARG A 138 0.30 -16.70 -5.79
N SER A 139 -0.75 -16.59 -6.59
CA SER A 139 -1.05 -17.58 -7.63
C SER A 139 0.03 -17.63 -8.72
N PHE A 140 0.76 -16.54 -8.93
CA PHE A 140 1.86 -16.47 -9.90
C PHE A 140 3.22 -16.92 -9.34
N SER A 141 3.41 -16.86 -8.01
CA SER A 141 4.59 -17.45 -7.35
C SER A 141 4.30 -18.91 -7.00
N SER A 142 4.32 -19.78 -8.00
CA SER A 142 4.22 -21.22 -7.77
C SER A 142 5.43 -21.71 -6.95
N PRO A 143 5.28 -22.57 -5.93
CA PRO A 143 6.39 -23.11 -5.13
C PRO A 143 7.35 -24.05 -5.92
N ASP A 144 7.17 -24.20 -7.23
CA ASP A 144 7.83 -25.22 -8.06
C ASP A 144 9.16 -24.74 -8.71
N ALA A 145 9.68 -23.58 -8.31
CA ALA A 145 10.97 -23.07 -8.82
C ALA A 145 12.18 -23.48 -7.94
N ALA A 146 11.97 -24.05 -6.75
CA ALA A 146 13.05 -24.37 -5.82
C ALA A 146 13.45 -25.86 -5.79
N LEU A 147 12.71 -26.76 -6.46
CA LEU A 147 12.97 -28.21 -6.43
C LEU A 147 13.71 -28.78 -7.66
N ASN A 148 13.97 -27.98 -8.70
CA ASN A 148 14.62 -28.46 -9.94
C ASN A 148 16.07 -27.98 -10.17
N ARG A 149 16.84 -27.77 -9.09
CA ARG A 149 18.30 -27.49 -9.19
C ARG A 149 19.20 -28.40 -8.37
N ALA A 150 18.78 -29.64 -8.16
CA ALA A 150 19.64 -30.69 -7.61
C ALA A 150 19.36 -32.04 -8.27
N VAL A 151 19.68 -32.15 -9.57
CA VAL A 151 20.02 -33.40 -10.27
C VAL A 151 21.16 -33.11 -11.22
#